data_AF-A0A1F6IDL6-F1
#
_entry.id   AF-A0A1F6IDL6-F1
#
_cell.length_a   1.000
_cell.length_b   1.000
_cell.length_c   1.000
_cell.angle_alpha   90.00
_cell.angle_beta   90.00
_cell.angle_gamma   90.00
#
_symmetry.space_group_name_H-M   'P 1'
#
loop_
_entity.id
_entity.type
_entity.pdbx_description
1 polymer ?
#
loop_
_entity_poly.entity_id
_entity_poly.type
_entity_poly.pdbx_seq_one_letter_code
_entity_poly.pdbx_strand_id
1 'polypeptide(L)'
;MHNPVRLANAATIVAVVGSFICWVLVTVAPDFSFSIANSWFHMINLDAMRASQAVDFGTAIVGAFSLGIVTWLAFYAFAKIYNNLAKK
;
A
#
# COMPACT_ATOMS: atom_id res chain seq x y z
N MET A 1 19.25 10.70 -3.26
CA MET A 1 19.07 9.23 -3.11
C MET A 1 19.96 8.46 -4.10
N HIS A 2 21.14 8.02 -3.70
CA HIS A 2 22.17 7.56 -4.66
C HIS A 2 21.79 6.37 -5.59
N ASN A 3 20.82 5.52 -5.23
CA ASN A 3 20.39 4.40 -6.09
C ASN A 3 18.85 4.31 -6.20
N PRO A 4 18.25 4.81 -7.29
CA PRO A 4 16.81 4.78 -7.53
C PRO A 4 16.18 3.38 -7.52
N VAL A 5 16.89 2.38 -8.05
CA VAL A 5 16.39 0.99 -8.12
C VAL A 5 16.31 0.38 -6.72
N ARG A 6 17.33 0.60 -5.88
CA ARG A 6 17.31 0.10 -4.50
C ARG A 6 16.16 0.69 -3.69
N LEU A 7 15.88 1.99 -3.86
CA LEU A 7 14.74 2.62 -3.20
C LEU A 7 13.42 2.01 -3.68
N ALA A 8 13.23 1.90 -5.00
CA ALA A 8 12.03 1.33 -5.59
C ALA A 8 11.79 -0.10 -5.12
N ASN A 9 12.82 -0.95 -5.12
CA ASN A 9 12.73 -2.33 -4.63
C ASN A 9 12.33 -2.37 -3.15
N ALA A 10 12.98 -1.58 -2.29
CA ALA A 10 12.66 -1.56 -0.86
C ALA A 10 11.21 -1.11 -0.61
N ALA A 11 10.78 -0.04 -1.28
CA ALA A 11 9.41 0.46 -1.17
C ALA A 11 8.39 -0.58 -1.64
N THR A 12 8.64 -1.23 -2.78
CA THR A 12 7.77 -2.29 -3.32
C THR A 12 7.67 -3.49 -2.38
N ILE A 13 8.79 -3.96 -1.80
CA ILE A 13 8.77 -5.08 -0.86
C ILE A 13 7.91 -4.73 0.36
N VAL A 14 8.11 -3.55 0.95
CA VAL A 14 7.32 -3.10 2.10
C VAL A 14 5.84 -2.98 1.74
N ALA A 15 5.51 -2.39 0.59
CA ALA A 15 4.13 -2.21 0.15
C ALA A 15 3.42 -3.55 -0.11
N VAL A 16 4.08 -4.50 -0.79
CA VAL A 16 3.51 -5.82 -1.09
C VAL A 16 3.31 -6.64 0.19
N VAL A 17 4.32 -6.70 1.06
CA VAL A 17 4.21 -7.40 2.35
C VAL A 17 3.12 -6.77 3.22
N GLY A 18 3.09 -5.44 3.29
CA GLY A 18 2.05 -4.70 3.99
C GLY A 18 0.65 -5.01 3.44
N SER A 19 0.49 -5.08 2.12
CA SER A 19 -0.78 -5.45 1.48
C SER A 19 -1.27 -6.84 1.90
N PHE A 20 -0.38 -7.84 1.95
CA PHE A 20 -0.74 -9.17 2.44
C PHE A 20 -1.10 -9.18 3.93
N ILE A 21 -0.36 -8.45 4.77
CA ILE A 21 -0.70 -8.30 6.19
C ILE A 21 -2.08 -7.65 6.34
N CYS A 22 -2.35 -6.59 5.59
CA CYS A 22 -3.65 -5.93 5.58
C CYS A 22 -4.76 -6.90 5.16
N TRP A 23 -4.55 -7.68 4.09
CA TRP A 23 -5.52 -8.67 3.64
C TRP A 23 -5.82 -9.71 4.73
N VAL A 24 -4.79 -10.30 5.35
CA VAL A 24 -4.98 -11.26 6.45
C VAL A 24 -5.77 -10.64 7.60
N LEU A 25 -5.43 -9.41 8.01
CA LEU A 25 -6.11 -8.74 9.12
C LEU A 25 -7.58 -8.47 8.81
N VAL A 26 -7.92 -7.95 7.63
CA VAL A 26 -9.32 -7.67 7.26
C VAL A 26 -10.12 -8.97 7.07
N THR A 27 -9.47 -10.09 6.78
CA THR A 27 -10.12 -11.40 6.66
C THR A 27 -10.38 -12.06 8.01
N VAL A 28 -9.41 -12.09 8.95
CA VAL A 28 -9.61 -12.80 10.24
C VAL A 28 -10.09 -11.91 11.38
N ALA A 29 -9.85 -10.60 11.33
CA ALA A 29 -10.21 -9.64 12.38
C ALA A 29 -10.80 -8.34 11.81
N PRO A 30 -11.89 -8.41 11.03
CA PRO A 30 -12.42 -7.26 10.29
C PRO A 30 -12.82 -6.07 11.18
N ASP A 31 -13.43 -6.30 12.35
CA ASP A 31 -13.83 -5.21 13.27
C ASP A 31 -12.61 -4.49 13.85
N PHE A 32 -11.57 -5.25 14.20
CA PHE A 32 -10.31 -4.66 14.65
C PHE A 32 -9.68 -3.82 13.54
N SER A 33 -9.58 -4.35 12.32
CA SER A 33 -9.06 -3.61 11.18
C SER A 33 -9.85 -2.32 10.90
N PHE A 34 -11.19 -2.38 10.97
CA PHE A 34 -12.03 -1.20 10.81
C PHE A 34 -11.86 -0.18 11.94
N SER A 35 -11.67 -0.62 13.19
CA SER A 35 -11.40 0.30 14.31
C SER A 35 -10.09 1.08 14.12
N ILE A 36 -9.04 0.41 13.62
CA ILE A 36 -7.76 1.05 13.30
C ILE A 36 -7.94 2.03 12.15
N ALA A 37 -8.62 1.63 11.06
CA ALA A 37 -8.87 2.53 9.94
C ALA A 37 -9.67 3.77 10.37
N ASN A 38 -10.73 3.60 11.15
CA ASN A 38 -11.53 4.70 11.70
C ASN A 38 -10.68 5.66 12.56
N SER A 39 -9.68 5.17 13.29
CA SER A 39 -8.80 6.03 14.10
C SER A 39 -7.97 7.03 13.28
N TRP A 40 -7.77 6.76 11.98
CA TRP A 40 -6.99 7.64 11.10
C TRP A 40 -7.85 8.73 10.45
N PHE A 41 -9.17 8.50 10.33
CA PHE A 41 -10.09 9.42 9.66
C PHE A 41 -11.04 10.08 10.66
N HIS A 42 -11.06 11.41 10.69
CA HIS A 42 -11.87 12.16 11.67
C HIS A 42 -13.20 12.66 11.11
N MET A 43 -13.35 12.72 9.78
CA MET A 43 -14.54 13.25 9.10
C MET A 43 -15.15 12.30 8.06
N ILE A 44 -14.57 11.12 7.87
CA ILE A 44 -15.07 10.14 6.91
C ILE A 44 -15.77 9.04 7.69
N ASN A 45 -17.06 8.82 7.39
CA ASN A 45 -17.80 7.68 7.94
C ASN A 45 -17.44 6.41 7.15
N LEU A 46 -16.49 5.63 7.67
CA LEU A 46 -16.08 4.38 7.04
C LEU A 46 -17.12 3.26 7.20
N ASP A 47 -18.01 3.34 8.19
CA ASP A 47 -19.06 2.34 8.39
C ASP A 47 -20.03 2.30 7.20
N ALA A 48 -20.32 3.47 6.61
CA ALA A 48 -21.12 3.57 5.39
C ALA A 48 -20.45 2.97 4.15
N MET A 49 -19.12 2.82 4.17
CA MET A 49 -18.31 2.27 3.07
C MET A 49 -17.86 0.83 3.33
N ARG A 50 -18.33 0.22 4.43
CA ARG A 50 -17.89 -1.10 4.85
C ARG A 50 -18.41 -2.17 3.88
N ALA A 51 -17.47 -2.88 3.25
CA ALA A 51 -17.80 -4.01 2.39
C ALA A 51 -18.49 -5.12 3.20
N SER A 52 -19.51 -5.75 2.62
CA SER A 52 -20.25 -6.85 3.26
C SER A 52 -19.53 -8.20 3.16
N GLN A 53 -18.50 -8.29 2.33
CA GLN A 53 -17.72 -9.51 2.11
C GLN A 53 -16.23 -9.20 2.12
N ALA A 54 -15.45 -10.15 2.64
CA ALA A 54 -14.00 -10.08 2.58
C ALA A 54 -13.51 -10.25 1.14
N VAL A 55 -12.41 -9.58 0.82
CA VAL A 55 -11.73 -9.73 -0.46
C VAL A 55 -11.17 -11.15 -0.57
N ASP A 56 -11.48 -11.85 -1.66
CA ASP A 56 -10.94 -13.18 -1.90
C ASP A 56 -9.42 -13.15 -2.16
N PHE A 57 -8.75 -14.28 -1.97
CA PHE A 57 -7.30 -14.38 -2.12
C PHE A 57 -6.81 -14.05 -3.54
N GLY A 58 -7.59 -14.40 -4.58
CA GLY A 58 -7.24 -14.10 -5.97
C GLY A 58 -7.22 -12.60 -6.22
N THR A 59 -8.26 -11.89 -5.80
CA THR A 59 -8.32 -10.43 -5.86
C THR A 59 -7.20 -9.78 -5.03
N ALA A 60 -6.87 -10.34 -3.86
CA ALA A 60 -5.78 -9.84 -3.03
C ALA A 60 -4.40 -9.94 -3.71
N ILE A 61 -4.11 -11.06 -4.40
CA ILE A 61 -2.87 -11.22 -5.16
C ILE A 61 -2.78 -10.21 -6.31
N VAL A 62 -3.87 -10.06 -7.08
CA VAL A 62 -3.92 -9.10 -8.19
C VAL A 62 -3.70 -7.68 -7.66
N GLY A 63 -4.34 -7.32 -6.54
CA GLY A 63 -4.15 -6.04 -5.87
C GLY A 63 -2.71 -5.82 -5.40
N ALA A 64 -2.09 -6.82 -4.77
CA ALA A 64 -0.71 -6.74 -4.31
C ALA A 64 0.28 -6.58 -5.47
N PHE A 65 0.09 -7.30 -6.58
CA PHE A 65 0.94 -7.17 -7.76
C PHE A 65 0.79 -5.81 -8.43
N SER A 66 -0.45 -5.35 -8.61
CA SER A 66 -0.75 -4.01 -9.14
C SER A 66 -0.14 -2.91 -8.28
N LEU A 67 -0.31 -2.98 -6.95
CA LEU A 67 0.30 -2.06 -5.98
C LEU A 67 1.83 -2.08 -6.12
N GLY A 68 2.44 -3.27 -6.19
CA GLY A 68 3.88 -3.41 -6.31
C GLY A 68 4.46 -2.72 -7.55
N ILE A 69 3.80 -2.85 -8.71
CA ILE A 69 4.18 -2.15 -9.95
C ILE A 69 4.08 -0.64 -9.76
N VAL A 70 2.95 -0.14 -9.26
CA VAL A 70 2.72 1.31 -9.09
C VAL A 70 3.72 1.89 -8.10
N THR A 71 3.96 1.23 -6.96
CA THR A 71 4.96 1.64 -5.97
C THR A 71 6.36 1.68 -6.58
N TRP A 72 6.75 0.65 -7.34
CA TRP A 72 8.08 0.62 -7.94
C TRP A 72 8.30 1.81 -8.87
N LEU A 73 7.35 2.03 -9.79
CA LEU A 73 7.41 3.11 -10.76
C LEU A 73 7.45 4.48 -10.07
N ALA A 74 6.58 4.70 -9.07
CA ALA A 74 6.51 5.95 -8.33
C ALA A 74 7.83 6.26 -7.61
N PHE A 75 8.39 5.30 -6.86
CA PHE A 75 9.61 5.53 -6.09
C PHE A 75 10.87 5.60 -6.97
N TYR A 76 10.91 4.85 -8.07
CA TYR A 76 11.97 4.98 -9.06
C TYR A 76 11.96 6.38 -9.69
N ALA A 77 10.79 6.84 -10.15
CA ALA A 77 10.62 8.16 -10.74
C ALA A 77 10.96 9.27 -9.73
N PHE A 78 10.45 9.17 -8.50
CA PHE A 78 10.76 10.10 -7.41
C PHE A 78 12.27 10.20 -7.17
N ALA A 79 12.97 9.06 -7.03
CA ALA A 79 14.41 9.07 -6.81
C ALA A 79 15.19 9.64 -7.99
N LYS A 80 14.78 9.34 -9.23
CA LYS A 80 15.40 9.90 -10.44
C LYS A 80 15.23 11.42 -10.50
N ILE A 81 14.02 11.93 -10.30
CA ILE A 81 13.72 13.36 -10.33
C ILE A 81 14.47 14.07 -9.20
N TYR A 82 14.37 13.57 -7.96
CA TYR A 82 15.06 14.15 -6.82
C TYR A 82 16.57 14.24 -7.04
N ASN A 83 17.20 13.16 -7.54
CA ASN A 83 18.63 13.17 -7.82
C ASN A 83 19.02 14.17 -8.91
N ASN A 84 18.17 14.34 -9.93
CA ASN A 84 18.44 15.30 -11.00
C ASN A 84 18.31 16.74 -10.50
N LEU A 85 17.34 17.00 -9.61
CA LEU A 85 17.13 18.31 -8.99
C LEU A 85 18.24 18.64 -7.98
N ALA A 86 18.67 17.68 -7.16
CA ALA A 86 19.71 17.89 -6.14
C ALA A 86 21.14 17.96 -6.71
N LYS A 87 21.34 17.62 -7.98
CA LYS A 87 22.60 17.81 -8.71
C LYS A 87 22.67 19.16 -9.45
N LYS A 88 21.56 19.89 -9.50
CA LYS A 88 21.53 21.31 -9.85
C LYS A 88 21.63 22.13 -8.57
#